data_AF-A0A7K4TWV0-F1
#
_entry.id   AF-A0A7K4TWV0-F1
#
_cell.length_a   1.000
_cell.length_b   1.000
_cell.length_c   1.000
_cell.angle_alpha   90.00
_cell.angle_beta   90.00
_cell.angle_gamma   90.00
#
_symmetry.space_group_name_H-M   'P 1'
#
loop_
_entity.id
_entity.type
_entity.pdbx_description
1 polymer ?
#
loop_
_entity_poly.entity_id
_entity_poly.type
_entity_poly.pdbx_seq_one_letter_code
_entity_poly.pdbx_strand_id
1 'polypeptide(L)'
;MAQPRISAYLPPDTDPTKAALAFGRRALPKLNEELQSPELLTQQRALMALCDLVHDPEKVYQAIELGFLDTLKSLLGHQDQTVRQKATEVLSVMASHSIGREGLLRGGVISALAGLLDDPVDICRKNIHQTFDMLAKLPQGAGGVLRAGLIPPLVLKLKTELDEIQELILDTLSNCLRVEVSKALAAGALTVLKEKLSHPSTAIRSKAACVLLEISSHAEGKIAVYNEEVIPALLGLLEDSQPEVQANSTGALMFALVTPQGRSSAMGAEAIPPLLTLVAEETSKARLNAIKTLTLLAELPEGRQTLLEHRDTFLRCLDDPSEAVQRAADIAITVIDWKP
;
A
#
# COMPACT_ATOMS: atom_id res chain seq x y z
N MET A 1 -53.10 -32.99 -26.79
CA MET A 1 -52.38 -32.52 -25.59
C MET A 1 -50.92 -32.95 -25.73
N ALA A 2 -50.01 -32.00 -25.97
CA ALA A 2 -48.58 -32.31 -26.01
C ALA A 2 -48.09 -32.42 -24.56
N GLN A 3 -47.68 -33.61 -24.14
CA GLN A 3 -47.00 -33.78 -22.86
C GLN A 3 -45.54 -33.33 -23.00
N PRO A 4 -44.99 -32.55 -22.06
CA PRO A 4 -43.57 -32.23 -22.05
C PRO A 4 -42.77 -33.53 -21.86
N ARG A 5 -42.00 -33.91 -22.87
CA ARG A 5 -40.99 -34.97 -22.75
C ARG A 5 -39.82 -34.42 -21.94
N ILE A 6 -39.78 -34.72 -20.65
CA ILE A 6 -38.61 -34.46 -19.83
C ILE A 6 -37.59 -35.55 -20.18
N SER A 7 -36.54 -35.17 -20.93
CA SER A 7 -35.42 -36.06 -21.25
C SER A 7 -34.69 -36.46 -19.97
N ALA A 8 -34.39 -37.75 -19.81
CA ALA A 8 -33.54 -38.26 -18.72
C ALA A 8 -32.06 -37.89 -18.89
N TYR A 9 -31.68 -37.37 -20.06
CA TYR A 9 -30.32 -36.97 -20.40
C TYR A 9 -30.26 -35.45 -20.55
N LEU A 10 -29.19 -34.87 -20.02
CA LEU A 10 -28.84 -33.47 -20.25
C LEU A 10 -28.67 -33.23 -21.76
N PRO A 11 -29.04 -32.03 -22.28
CA PRO A 11 -28.79 -31.68 -23.67
C PRO A 11 -27.29 -31.84 -24.00
N PRO A 12 -26.95 -32.34 -25.19
CA PRO A 12 -25.59 -32.77 -25.54
C PRO A 12 -24.50 -31.68 -25.42
N ASP A 13 -24.87 -30.40 -25.44
CA ASP A 13 -23.95 -29.26 -25.31
C ASP A 13 -23.96 -28.59 -23.92
N THR A 14 -24.58 -29.23 -22.92
CA THR A 14 -24.61 -28.69 -21.56
C THR A 14 -23.39 -29.20 -20.79
N ASP A 15 -22.34 -28.39 -20.74
CA ASP A 15 -21.24 -28.64 -19.81
C ASP A 15 -21.76 -28.40 -18.39
N PRO A 16 -21.95 -29.45 -17.56
CA PRO A 16 -22.45 -29.24 -16.22
C PRO A 16 -21.50 -28.32 -15.47
N THR A 17 -20.19 -28.35 -15.70
CA THR A 17 -19.21 -27.60 -14.90
C THR A 17 -19.27 -26.07 -15.07
N LYS A 18 -19.99 -25.55 -16.06
CA LYS A 18 -20.10 -24.11 -16.34
C LYS A 18 -21.45 -23.54 -15.93
N ALA A 19 -21.48 -22.28 -15.50
CA ALA A 19 -22.74 -21.57 -15.28
C ALA A 19 -23.46 -21.33 -16.61
N ALA A 20 -24.76 -21.62 -16.67
CA ALA A 20 -25.57 -21.29 -17.84
C ALA A 20 -25.94 -19.79 -17.80
N LEU A 21 -25.10 -18.95 -18.43
CA LEU A 21 -25.34 -17.51 -18.55
C LEU A 21 -26.62 -17.24 -19.36
N ALA A 22 -27.60 -16.56 -18.76
CA ALA A 22 -28.76 -16.10 -19.50
C ALA A 22 -28.39 -15.00 -20.50
N PHE A 23 -29.11 -14.91 -21.61
CA PHE A 23 -28.82 -13.93 -22.67
C PHE A 23 -29.18 -12.50 -22.25
N GLY A 24 -28.33 -11.54 -22.64
CA GLY A 24 -28.59 -10.10 -22.51
C GLY A 24 -28.84 -9.63 -21.07
N ARG A 25 -29.88 -8.82 -20.87
CA ARG A 25 -30.19 -8.16 -19.58
C ARG A 25 -30.58 -9.11 -18.45
N ARG A 26 -30.88 -10.39 -18.75
CA ARG A 26 -31.23 -11.40 -17.72
C ARG A 26 -30.01 -12.11 -17.14
N ALA A 27 -28.81 -11.92 -17.71
CA ALA A 27 -27.58 -12.56 -17.24
C ALA A 27 -27.31 -12.30 -15.75
N LEU A 28 -27.15 -11.03 -15.37
CA LEU A 28 -26.81 -10.65 -14.00
C LEU A 28 -27.95 -10.91 -12.99
N PRO A 29 -29.23 -10.61 -13.26
CA PRO A 29 -30.31 -10.96 -12.34
C PRO A 29 -30.36 -12.46 -12.01
N LYS A 30 -30.23 -13.33 -13.03
CA LYS A 30 -30.19 -14.79 -12.83
C LYS A 30 -28.96 -15.22 -12.03
N LEU A 31 -27.79 -14.64 -12.29
CA LEU A 31 -26.61 -14.92 -11.50
C LEU A 31 -26.81 -14.54 -10.02
N ASN A 32 -27.46 -13.41 -9.74
CA ASN A 32 -27.72 -13.01 -8.36
C ASN A 32 -28.68 -13.98 -7.63
N GLU A 33 -29.66 -14.53 -8.35
CA GLU A 33 -30.53 -15.61 -7.85
C GLU A 33 -29.72 -16.90 -7.59
N GLU A 34 -28.84 -17.29 -8.52
CA GLU A 34 -27.99 -18.50 -8.40
C GLU A 34 -26.96 -18.39 -7.27
N LEU A 35 -26.44 -17.19 -6.99
CA LEU A 35 -25.55 -16.94 -5.84
C LEU A 35 -26.23 -17.21 -4.49
N GLN A 36 -27.54 -17.08 -4.43
CA GLN A 36 -28.35 -17.34 -3.23
C GLN A 36 -28.90 -18.79 -3.20
N SER A 37 -28.53 -19.62 -4.18
CA SER A 37 -28.93 -21.03 -4.22
C SER A 37 -28.41 -21.80 -3.01
N PRO A 38 -29.19 -22.73 -2.43
CA PRO A 38 -28.69 -23.65 -1.41
C PRO A 38 -27.69 -24.68 -1.97
N GLU A 39 -27.61 -24.82 -3.29
CA GLU A 39 -26.70 -25.76 -3.94
C GLU A 39 -25.31 -25.13 -4.14
N LEU A 40 -24.32 -25.66 -3.40
CA LEU A 40 -22.94 -25.19 -3.43
C LEU A 40 -22.36 -25.06 -4.84
N LEU A 41 -22.58 -26.07 -5.67
CA LEU A 41 -22.03 -26.12 -7.02
C LEU A 41 -22.63 -25.04 -7.93
N THR A 42 -23.90 -24.70 -7.72
CA THR A 42 -24.58 -23.61 -8.42
C THR A 42 -24.03 -22.25 -7.97
N GLN A 43 -23.79 -22.06 -6.67
CA GLN A 43 -23.16 -20.83 -6.16
C GLN A 43 -21.73 -20.64 -6.69
N GLN A 44 -20.92 -21.70 -6.66
CA GLN A 44 -19.53 -21.67 -7.17
C GLN A 44 -19.50 -21.31 -8.66
N ARG A 45 -20.37 -21.92 -9.48
CA ARG A 45 -20.50 -21.60 -10.90
C ARG A 45 -20.93 -20.15 -11.13
N ALA A 46 -21.93 -19.67 -10.38
CA ALA A 46 -22.39 -18.30 -10.48
C ALA A 46 -21.29 -17.29 -10.10
N LEU A 47 -20.50 -17.58 -9.07
CA LEU A 47 -19.35 -16.76 -8.67
C LEU A 47 -18.25 -16.73 -9.74
N MET A 48 -17.91 -17.87 -10.34
CA MET A 48 -16.92 -17.91 -11.43
C MET A 48 -17.39 -17.08 -12.62
N ALA A 49 -18.64 -17.26 -13.03
CA ALA A 49 -19.22 -16.50 -14.14
C ALA A 49 -19.32 -15.00 -13.83
N LEU A 50 -19.62 -14.64 -12.58
CA LEU A 50 -19.58 -13.24 -12.16
C LEU A 50 -18.16 -12.69 -12.21
N CYS A 51 -17.15 -13.44 -11.76
CA CYS A 51 -15.75 -13.05 -11.81
C CYS A 51 -15.31 -12.70 -13.24
N ASP A 52 -15.67 -13.53 -14.21
CA ASP A 52 -15.38 -13.28 -15.64
C ASP A 52 -16.07 -12.00 -16.15
N LEU A 53 -17.28 -11.71 -15.67
CA LEU A 53 -18.06 -10.55 -16.09
C LEU A 53 -17.57 -9.23 -15.48
N VAL A 54 -17.10 -9.23 -14.23
CA VAL A 54 -16.72 -7.99 -13.53
C VAL A 54 -15.39 -7.38 -13.98
N HIS A 55 -14.68 -8.02 -14.92
CA HIS A 55 -13.59 -7.38 -15.65
C HIS A 55 -14.08 -6.26 -16.61
N ASP A 56 -15.37 -6.25 -16.94
CA ASP A 56 -16.01 -5.18 -17.70
C ASP A 56 -16.64 -4.15 -16.73
N PRO A 57 -16.19 -2.88 -16.73
CA PRO A 57 -16.71 -1.86 -15.83
C PRO A 57 -18.21 -1.58 -16.02
N GLU A 58 -18.79 -1.83 -17.19
CA GLU A 58 -20.25 -1.71 -17.39
C GLU A 58 -20.99 -2.78 -16.59
N LYS A 59 -20.44 -4.01 -16.55
CA LYS A 59 -21.00 -5.11 -15.74
C LYS A 59 -20.81 -4.88 -14.25
N VAL A 60 -19.69 -4.27 -13.85
CA VAL A 60 -19.47 -3.83 -12.46
C VAL A 60 -20.56 -2.85 -12.04
N TYR A 61 -20.83 -1.82 -12.85
CA TYR A 61 -21.90 -0.86 -12.57
C TYR A 61 -23.26 -1.55 -12.44
N GLN A 62 -23.63 -2.39 -13.40
CA GLN A 62 -24.90 -3.13 -13.38
C GLN A 62 -25.01 -4.06 -12.16
N ALA A 63 -23.93 -4.74 -11.77
CA ALA A 63 -23.92 -5.61 -10.61
C ALA A 63 -24.14 -4.84 -9.30
N ILE A 64 -23.54 -3.65 -9.16
CA ILE A 64 -23.75 -2.77 -8.00
C ILE A 64 -25.23 -2.34 -7.91
N GLU A 65 -25.80 -1.86 -9.01
CA GLU A 65 -27.21 -1.44 -9.08
C GLU A 65 -28.20 -2.58 -8.79
N LEU A 66 -27.82 -3.82 -9.12
CA LEU A 66 -28.60 -5.03 -8.84
C LEU A 66 -28.41 -5.59 -7.43
N GLY A 67 -27.65 -4.91 -6.56
CA GLY A 67 -27.49 -5.30 -5.15
C GLY A 67 -26.55 -6.47 -4.91
N PHE A 68 -25.64 -6.79 -5.85
CA PHE A 68 -24.69 -7.90 -5.68
C PHE A 68 -23.78 -7.73 -4.45
N LEU A 69 -23.54 -6.49 -4.00
CA LEU A 69 -22.67 -6.24 -2.85
C LEU A 69 -23.22 -6.86 -1.56
N ASP A 70 -24.54 -6.88 -1.36
CA ASP A 70 -25.13 -7.51 -0.17
C ASP A 70 -25.01 -9.04 -0.23
N THR A 71 -25.25 -9.62 -1.41
CA THR A 71 -25.02 -11.04 -1.68
C THR A 71 -23.56 -11.42 -1.42
N LEU A 72 -22.61 -10.68 -2.00
CA LEU A 72 -21.17 -10.94 -1.85
C LEU A 72 -20.74 -10.83 -0.38
N LYS A 73 -21.21 -9.80 0.36
CA LYS A 73 -20.93 -9.67 1.81
C LYS A 73 -21.41 -10.89 2.59
N SER A 74 -22.58 -11.45 2.26
CA SER A 74 -23.07 -12.66 2.92
C SER A 74 -22.19 -13.89 2.63
N LEU A 75 -21.67 -14.00 1.41
CA LEU A 75 -20.82 -15.11 0.96
C LEU A 75 -19.41 -15.07 1.54
N LEU A 76 -18.96 -13.92 2.07
CA LEU A 76 -17.66 -13.81 2.78
C LEU A 76 -17.60 -14.69 4.03
N GLY A 77 -18.74 -14.99 4.67
CA GLY A 77 -18.83 -15.87 5.85
C GLY A 77 -19.12 -17.33 5.51
N HIS A 78 -19.05 -17.73 4.25
CA HIS A 78 -19.45 -19.06 3.80
C HIS A 78 -18.51 -20.16 4.29
N GLN A 79 -19.02 -21.36 4.60
CA GLN A 79 -18.21 -22.49 5.09
C GLN A 79 -17.23 -23.02 4.04
N ASP A 80 -17.67 -23.10 2.78
CA ASP A 80 -16.84 -23.52 1.65
C ASP A 80 -15.78 -22.47 1.29
N GLN A 81 -14.53 -22.92 1.20
CA GLN A 81 -13.38 -22.08 0.87
C GLN A 81 -13.44 -21.48 -0.53
N THR A 82 -13.97 -22.22 -1.51
CA THR A 82 -14.01 -21.79 -2.92
C THR A 82 -15.00 -20.63 -3.09
N VAL A 83 -16.13 -20.69 -2.38
CA VAL A 83 -17.11 -19.60 -2.32
C VAL A 83 -16.48 -18.34 -1.73
N ARG A 84 -15.79 -18.42 -0.57
CA ARG A 84 -15.11 -17.25 0.02
C ARG A 84 -14.01 -16.70 -0.89
N GLN A 85 -13.22 -17.59 -1.49
CA GLN A 85 -12.15 -17.21 -2.43
C GLN A 85 -12.72 -16.45 -3.63
N LYS A 86 -13.74 -16.99 -4.29
CA LYS A 86 -14.31 -16.35 -5.47
C LYS A 86 -15.12 -15.09 -5.14
N ALA A 87 -15.78 -15.04 -3.98
CA ALA A 87 -16.44 -13.82 -3.52
C ALA A 87 -15.44 -12.69 -3.26
N THR A 88 -14.31 -12.98 -2.59
CA THR A 88 -13.23 -11.99 -2.39
C THR A 88 -12.54 -11.59 -3.69
N GLU A 89 -12.38 -12.52 -4.64
CA GLU A 89 -11.83 -12.26 -5.98
C GLU A 89 -12.73 -11.31 -6.80
N VAL A 90 -14.05 -11.53 -6.78
CA VAL A 90 -15.00 -10.61 -7.42
C VAL A 90 -14.85 -9.20 -6.85
N LEU A 91 -14.79 -9.06 -5.52
CA LEU A 91 -14.63 -7.75 -4.87
C LEU A 91 -13.28 -7.10 -5.23
N SER A 92 -12.19 -7.86 -5.32
CA SER A 92 -10.88 -7.34 -5.69
C SER A 92 -10.81 -6.90 -7.16
N VAL A 93 -11.44 -7.65 -8.07
CA VAL A 93 -11.57 -7.28 -9.49
C VAL A 93 -12.42 -6.02 -9.63
N MET A 94 -13.57 -5.94 -8.94
CA MET A 94 -14.39 -4.72 -8.92
C MET A 94 -13.58 -3.51 -8.43
N ALA A 95 -12.74 -3.68 -7.40
CA ALA A 95 -11.89 -2.61 -6.86
C ALA A 95 -10.81 -2.12 -7.85
N SER A 96 -10.49 -2.87 -8.90
CA SER A 96 -9.57 -2.40 -9.95
C SER A 96 -10.18 -1.29 -10.82
N HIS A 97 -11.52 -1.18 -10.84
CA HIS A 97 -12.25 -0.17 -11.61
C HIS A 97 -12.65 1.02 -10.72
N SER A 98 -12.69 2.23 -11.28
CA SER A 98 -13.14 3.43 -10.55
C SER A 98 -14.57 3.31 -10.03
N ILE A 99 -15.50 2.88 -10.89
CA ILE A 99 -16.92 2.70 -10.52
C ILE A 99 -17.10 1.63 -9.45
N GLY A 100 -16.30 0.57 -9.50
CA GLY A 100 -16.30 -0.48 -8.49
C GLY A 100 -15.81 0.05 -7.15
N ARG A 101 -14.69 0.78 -7.11
CA ARG A 101 -14.21 1.41 -5.87
C ARG A 101 -15.26 2.30 -5.22
N GLU A 102 -15.94 3.15 -5.99
CA GLU A 102 -17.01 3.99 -5.46
C GLU A 102 -18.17 3.16 -4.87
N GLY A 103 -18.63 2.14 -5.60
CA GLY A 103 -19.68 1.24 -5.14
C GLY A 103 -19.31 0.48 -3.87
N LEU A 104 -18.08 -0.05 -3.79
CA LEU A 104 -17.56 -0.78 -2.63
C LEU A 104 -17.48 0.10 -1.37
N LEU A 105 -17.07 1.36 -1.53
CA LEU A 105 -17.04 2.34 -0.44
C LEU A 105 -18.45 2.68 0.06
N ARG A 106 -19.39 2.94 -0.85
CA ARG A 106 -20.80 3.20 -0.50
C ARG A 106 -21.46 1.98 0.14
N GLY A 107 -21.12 0.77 -0.32
CA GLY A 107 -21.66 -0.50 0.16
C GLY A 107 -21.09 -1.02 1.49
N GLY A 108 -20.14 -0.30 2.09
CA GLY A 108 -19.54 -0.66 3.39
C GLY A 108 -18.68 -1.92 3.35
N VAL A 109 -18.07 -2.24 2.20
CA VAL A 109 -17.35 -3.52 2.01
C VAL A 109 -16.09 -3.63 2.86
N ILE A 110 -15.44 -2.51 3.20
CA ILE A 110 -14.22 -2.50 4.03
C ILE A 110 -14.45 -3.23 5.37
N SER A 111 -15.57 -2.92 6.04
CA SER A 111 -15.91 -3.55 7.33
C SER A 111 -16.27 -5.02 7.18
N ALA A 112 -16.86 -5.43 6.05
CA ALA A 112 -17.17 -6.84 5.80
C ALA A 112 -15.90 -7.67 5.57
N LEU A 113 -14.92 -7.12 4.84
CA LEU A 113 -13.63 -7.79 4.59
C LEU A 113 -12.73 -7.86 5.83
N ALA A 114 -12.93 -6.96 6.80
CA ALA A 114 -12.16 -6.95 8.05
C ALA A 114 -12.21 -8.29 8.81
N GLY A 115 -13.33 -9.02 8.72
CA GLY A 115 -13.49 -10.33 9.35
C GLY A 115 -12.66 -11.46 8.74
N LEU A 116 -12.03 -11.24 7.58
CA LEU A 116 -11.28 -12.26 6.83
C LEU A 116 -9.75 -12.07 6.95
N LEU A 117 -9.28 -11.16 7.81
CA LEU A 117 -7.84 -10.93 8.03
C LEU A 117 -7.08 -12.18 8.49
N ASP A 118 -7.78 -13.13 9.12
CA ASP A 118 -7.23 -14.42 9.57
C ASP A 118 -7.91 -15.62 8.88
N ASP A 119 -8.43 -15.43 7.66
CA ASP A 119 -8.97 -16.55 6.86
C ASP A 119 -7.89 -17.63 6.65
N PRO A 120 -8.21 -18.93 6.82
CA PRO A 120 -7.23 -20.00 6.65
C PRO A 120 -6.65 -20.11 5.23
N VAL A 121 -7.29 -19.49 4.23
CA VAL A 121 -6.88 -19.55 2.83
C VAL A 121 -6.13 -18.29 2.42
N ASP A 122 -4.87 -18.46 2.03
CA ASP A 122 -3.98 -17.36 1.66
C ASP A 122 -4.53 -16.52 0.51
N ILE A 123 -5.19 -17.14 -0.48
CA ILE A 123 -5.79 -16.43 -1.62
C ILE A 123 -6.92 -15.50 -1.16
N CYS A 124 -7.74 -15.91 -0.18
CA CYS A 124 -8.75 -15.03 0.41
C CYS A 124 -8.10 -13.81 1.06
N ARG A 125 -7.06 -14.04 1.88
CA ARG A 125 -6.31 -12.96 2.54
C ARG A 125 -5.64 -12.02 1.53
N LYS A 126 -5.06 -12.56 0.46
CA LYS A 126 -4.51 -11.75 -0.64
C LYS A 126 -5.56 -10.87 -1.31
N ASN A 127 -6.71 -11.45 -1.66
CA ASN A 127 -7.80 -10.71 -2.32
C ASN A 127 -8.35 -9.57 -1.44
N ILE A 128 -8.49 -9.78 -0.13
CA ILE A 128 -8.95 -8.72 0.78
C ILE A 128 -7.93 -7.59 0.87
N HIS A 129 -6.62 -7.90 0.96
CA HIS A 129 -5.57 -6.90 1.06
C HIS A 129 -5.40 -6.14 -0.26
N GLN A 130 -5.57 -6.80 -1.39
CA GLN A 130 -5.61 -6.15 -2.70
C GLN A 130 -6.81 -5.19 -2.81
N THR A 131 -7.96 -5.58 -2.26
CA THR A 131 -9.13 -4.69 -2.20
C THR A 131 -8.84 -3.47 -1.32
N PHE A 132 -8.24 -3.65 -0.14
CA PHE A 132 -7.86 -2.54 0.73
C PHE A 132 -6.86 -1.59 0.07
N ASP A 133 -5.81 -2.09 -0.59
CA ASP A 133 -4.85 -1.26 -1.32
C ASP A 133 -5.56 -0.41 -2.39
N MET A 134 -6.37 -1.04 -3.24
CA MET A 134 -7.07 -0.34 -4.32
C MET A 134 -8.04 0.74 -3.82
N LEU A 135 -8.70 0.50 -2.68
CA LEU A 135 -9.59 1.47 -2.05
C LEU A 135 -8.79 2.57 -1.33
N ALA A 136 -7.69 2.24 -0.66
CA ALA A 136 -6.86 3.19 0.09
C ALA A 136 -6.19 4.24 -0.81
N LYS A 137 -5.96 3.93 -2.10
CA LYS A 137 -5.53 4.92 -3.11
C LYS A 137 -6.46 6.14 -3.23
N LEU A 138 -7.71 6.01 -2.79
CA LEU A 138 -8.66 7.12 -2.70
C LEU A 138 -8.70 7.66 -1.25
N PRO A 139 -8.70 8.99 -1.03
CA PRO A 139 -8.76 9.56 0.33
C PRO A 139 -9.96 9.07 1.15
N GLN A 140 -11.11 8.86 0.51
CA GLN A 140 -12.31 8.32 1.15
C GLN A 140 -12.13 6.87 1.62
N GLY A 141 -11.40 6.06 0.84
CA GLY A 141 -11.10 4.66 1.18
C GLY A 141 -10.04 4.53 2.25
N ALA A 142 -8.98 5.34 2.20
CA ALA A 142 -8.01 5.45 3.30
C ALA A 142 -8.71 5.84 4.62
N GLY A 143 -9.59 6.84 4.58
CA GLY A 143 -10.45 7.19 5.72
C GLY A 143 -11.38 6.07 6.15
N GLY A 144 -11.87 5.24 5.21
CA GLY A 144 -12.67 4.05 5.49
C GLY A 144 -11.91 2.99 6.28
N VAL A 145 -10.67 2.69 5.88
CA VAL A 145 -9.76 1.76 6.58
C VAL A 145 -9.46 2.26 8.00
N LEU A 146 -9.20 3.57 8.15
CA LEU A 146 -8.97 4.22 9.45
C LEU A 146 -10.18 4.16 10.38
N ARG A 147 -11.39 4.38 9.85
CA ARG A 147 -12.66 4.31 10.61
C ARG A 147 -13.03 2.88 10.97
N ALA A 148 -12.69 1.91 10.13
CA ALA A 148 -12.90 0.49 10.40
C ALA A 148 -11.91 -0.08 11.44
N GLY A 149 -10.97 0.71 11.96
CA GLY A 149 -10.03 0.27 12.99
C GLY A 149 -8.99 -0.72 12.48
N LEU A 150 -8.70 -0.71 11.17
CA LEU A 150 -7.84 -1.70 10.53
C LEU A 150 -6.34 -1.45 10.71
N ILE A 151 -5.91 -0.26 11.13
CA ILE A 151 -4.47 0.04 11.24
C ILE A 151 -3.73 -0.89 12.22
N PRO A 152 -4.17 -1.07 13.49
CA PRO A 152 -3.50 -2.00 14.40
C PRO A 152 -3.40 -3.44 13.88
N PRO A 153 -4.48 -4.10 13.40
CA PRO A 153 -4.35 -5.46 12.90
C PRO A 153 -3.47 -5.53 11.64
N LEU A 154 -3.54 -4.55 10.72
CA LEU A 154 -2.64 -4.50 9.56
C LEU A 154 -1.16 -4.47 9.97
N VAL A 155 -0.81 -3.65 10.98
CA VAL A 155 0.56 -3.62 11.52
C VAL A 155 0.98 -4.97 12.10
N LEU A 156 0.08 -5.67 12.80
CA LEU A 156 0.37 -7.01 13.35
C LEU A 156 0.55 -8.05 12.24
N LYS A 157 -0.28 -8.02 11.20
CA LYS A 157 -0.22 -8.96 10.07
C LYS A 157 1.10 -8.87 9.29
N LEU A 158 1.80 -7.73 9.31
CA LEU A 158 3.15 -7.62 8.74
C LEU A 158 4.16 -8.61 9.35
N LYS A 159 3.93 -9.11 10.57
CA LYS A 159 4.84 -10.07 11.21
C LYS A 159 4.64 -11.50 10.73
N THR A 160 3.44 -11.85 10.29
CA THR A 160 3.02 -13.25 10.09
C THR A 160 2.61 -13.59 8.66
N GLU A 161 2.25 -12.60 7.84
CA GLU A 161 1.78 -12.84 6.47
C GLU A 161 2.90 -13.16 5.49
N LEU A 162 2.51 -13.74 4.34
CA LEU A 162 3.40 -13.97 3.21
C LEU A 162 3.87 -12.65 2.59
N ASP A 163 5.07 -12.65 1.99
CA ASP A 163 5.68 -11.44 1.41
C ASP A 163 4.75 -10.70 0.45
N GLU A 164 4.10 -11.42 -0.47
CA GLU A 164 3.16 -10.82 -1.43
C GLU A 164 1.95 -10.13 -0.77
N ILE A 165 1.55 -10.57 0.42
CA ILE A 165 0.47 -9.95 1.20
C ILE A 165 1.03 -8.80 2.04
N GLN A 166 2.23 -8.94 2.61
CA GLN A 166 2.90 -7.85 3.33
C GLN A 166 3.09 -6.62 2.43
N GLU A 167 3.43 -6.81 1.16
CA GLU A 167 3.54 -5.72 0.19
C GLU A 167 2.23 -4.93 0.05
N LEU A 168 1.09 -5.63 -0.09
CA LEU A 168 -0.24 -5.00 -0.17
C LEU A 168 -0.62 -4.28 1.15
N ILE A 169 -0.24 -4.86 2.29
CA ILE A 169 -0.44 -4.23 3.60
C ILE A 169 0.38 -2.94 3.69
N LEU A 170 1.65 -2.94 3.29
CA LEU A 170 2.51 -1.76 3.31
C LEU A 170 1.97 -0.66 2.38
N ASP A 171 1.47 -1.00 1.19
CA ASP A 171 0.85 -0.03 0.28
C ASP A 171 -0.44 0.57 0.88
N THR A 172 -1.27 -0.27 1.50
CA THR A 172 -2.47 0.17 2.21
C THR A 172 -2.11 1.12 3.35
N LEU A 173 -1.11 0.77 4.17
CA LEU A 173 -0.63 1.60 5.27
C LEU A 173 -0.07 2.92 4.74
N SER A 174 0.80 2.93 3.73
CA SER A 174 1.37 4.16 3.15
C SER A 174 0.26 5.15 2.76
N ASN A 175 -0.79 4.68 2.08
CA ASN A 175 -1.92 5.53 1.71
C ASN A 175 -2.73 6.03 2.91
N CYS A 176 -2.94 5.20 3.94
CA CYS A 176 -3.68 5.60 5.14
C CYS A 176 -2.90 6.58 6.02
N LEU A 177 -1.59 6.38 6.14
CA LEU A 177 -0.72 7.16 7.03
C LEU A 177 -0.43 8.56 6.50
N ARG A 178 -0.70 8.84 5.21
CA ARG A 178 -0.80 10.22 4.68
C ARG A 178 -1.89 11.06 5.35
N VAL A 179 -2.90 10.41 5.93
CA VAL A 179 -4.07 11.06 6.54
C VAL A 179 -3.88 11.20 8.05
N GLU A 180 -3.51 10.11 8.72
CA GLU A 180 -3.39 10.04 10.18
C GLU A 180 -2.38 8.95 10.58
N VAL A 181 -1.47 9.25 11.51
CA VAL A 181 -0.42 8.30 11.94
C VAL A 181 -0.58 7.80 13.38
N SER A 182 -1.38 8.47 14.21
CA SER A 182 -1.47 8.22 15.65
C SER A 182 -1.82 6.76 15.99
N LYS A 183 -2.78 6.15 15.27
CA LYS A 183 -3.15 4.73 15.45
C LYS A 183 -2.03 3.76 15.10
N ALA A 184 -1.23 4.05 14.08
CA ALA A 184 -0.09 3.20 13.71
C ALA A 184 1.02 3.28 14.76
N LEU A 185 1.32 4.49 15.24
CA LEU A 185 2.29 4.70 16.31
C LEU A 185 1.86 3.97 17.60
N ALA A 186 0.59 4.11 18.00
CA ALA A 186 0.04 3.40 19.17
C ALA A 186 0.07 1.87 19.03
N ALA A 187 0.04 1.35 17.79
CA ALA A 187 0.15 -0.07 17.50
C ALA A 187 1.59 -0.59 17.40
N GLY A 188 2.61 0.24 17.69
CA GLY A 188 4.02 -0.15 17.61
C GLY A 188 4.53 -0.32 16.18
N ALA A 189 3.96 0.41 15.21
CA ALA A 189 4.33 0.28 13.80
C ALA A 189 5.82 0.52 13.53
N LEU A 190 6.46 1.45 14.26
CA LEU A 190 7.87 1.77 14.03
C LEU A 190 8.79 0.59 14.30
N THR A 191 8.56 -0.17 15.37
CA THR A 191 9.32 -1.39 15.66
C THR A 191 9.20 -2.41 14.53
N VAL A 192 7.96 -2.66 14.06
CA VAL A 192 7.70 -3.60 12.97
C VAL A 192 8.34 -3.14 11.66
N LEU A 193 8.20 -1.86 11.31
CA LEU A 193 8.76 -1.30 10.08
C LEU A 193 10.28 -1.31 10.11
N LYS A 194 10.91 -1.01 11.27
CA LYS A 194 12.36 -1.10 11.46
C LYS A 194 12.88 -2.51 11.21
N GLU A 195 12.18 -3.55 11.66
CA GLU A 195 12.53 -4.94 11.33
C GLU A 195 12.43 -5.21 9.81
N LYS A 196 11.42 -4.64 9.14
CA LYS A 196 11.20 -4.80 7.69
C LYS A 196 12.22 -4.07 6.82
N LEU A 197 12.96 -3.09 7.36
CA LEU A 197 14.06 -2.45 6.66
C LEU A 197 15.22 -3.42 6.38
N SER A 198 15.36 -4.51 7.14
CA SER A 198 16.40 -5.52 6.91
C SER A 198 15.89 -6.75 6.15
N HIS A 199 14.71 -6.67 5.53
CA HIS A 199 14.08 -7.80 4.87
C HIS A 199 14.83 -8.22 3.59
N PRO A 200 14.93 -9.52 3.25
CA PRO A 200 15.60 -9.97 2.01
C PRO A 200 14.93 -9.42 0.73
N SER A 201 13.60 -9.33 0.72
CA SER A 201 12.83 -8.75 -0.40
C SER A 201 13.04 -7.24 -0.49
N THR A 202 13.56 -6.79 -1.64
CA THR A 202 13.73 -5.36 -1.98
C THR A 202 12.41 -4.61 -1.99
N ALA A 203 11.32 -5.25 -2.45
CA ALA A 203 9.99 -4.66 -2.48
C ALA A 203 9.48 -4.36 -1.06
N ILE A 204 9.69 -5.28 -0.11
CA ILE A 204 9.31 -5.07 1.29
C ILE A 204 10.15 -3.96 1.92
N ARG A 205 11.49 -3.96 1.72
CA ARG A 205 12.34 -2.87 2.23
C ARG A 205 11.90 -1.50 1.69
N SER A 206 11.69 -1.41 0.37
CA SER A 206 11.28 -0.18 -0.32
C SER A 206 9.95 0.34 0.23
N LYS A 207 8.94 -0.53 0.34
CA LYS A 207 7.61 -0.18 0.84
C LYS A 207 7.63 0.15 2.34
N ALA A 208 8.42 -0.55 3.16
CA ALA A 208 8.58 -0.23 4.57
C ALA A 208 9.23 1.15 4.77
N ALA A 209 10.28 1.47 4.01
CA ALA A 209 10.88 2.79 3.99
C ALA A 209 9.88 3.87 3.52
N CYS A 210 9.02 3.55 2.55
CA CYS A 210 7.94 4.44 2.10
C CYS A 210 6.94 4.72 3.24
N VAL A 211 6.50 3.69 3.98
CA VAL A 211 5.60 3.89 5.14
C VAL A 211 6.28 4.75 6.22
N LEU A 212 7.57 4.56 6.48
CA LEU A 212 8.33 5.41 7.41
C LEU A 212 8.47 6.85 6.92
N LEU A 213 8.59 7.07 5.60
CA LEU A 213 8.55 8.41 5.00
C LEU A 213 7.20 9.07 5.30
N GLU A 214 6.09 8.38 5.04
CA GLU A 214 4.76 8.91 5.33
C GLU A 214 4.61 9.24 6.82
N ILE A 215 5.03 8.35 7.72
CA ILE A 215 5.04 8.63 9.17
C ILE A 215 5.87 9.88 9.50
N SER A 216 7.09 9.96 8.96
CA SER A 216 8.02 11.06 9.24
C SER A 216 7.51 12.41 8.72
N SER A 217 6.60 12.43 7.75
CA SER A 217 6.01 13.68 7.27
C SER A 217 5.16 14.40 8.34
N HIS A 218 4.64 13.66 9.33
CA HIS A 218 3.85 14.19 10.45
C HIS A 218 4.71 14.59 11.65
N ALA A 219 4.30 15.63 12.37
CA ALA A 219 5.04 16.14 13.54
C ALA A 219 5.25 15.07 14.64
N GLU A 220 4.21 14.32 14.98
CA GLU A 220 4.30 13.23 15.96
C GLU A 220 5.18 12.07 15.47
N GLY A 221 5.16 11.78 14.17
CA GLY A 221 5.99 10.75 13.56
C GLY A 221 7.47 11.06 13.62
N LYS A 222 7.87 12.33 13.39
CA LYS A 222 9.28 12.76 13.52
C LYS A 222 9.85 12.49 14.91
N ILE A 223 9.07 12.81 15.94
CA ILE A 223 9.46 12.58 17.34
C ILE A 223 9.55 11.08 17.62
N ALA A 224 8.57 10.31 17.16
CA ALA A 224 8.53 8.87 17.38
C ALA A 224 9.69 8.13 16.68
N VAL A 225 10.02 8.49 15.44
CA VAL A 225 11.15 7.93 14.66
C VAL A 225 12.49 8.12 15.36
N TYR A 226 12.68 9.27 16.03
CA TYR A 226 13.84 9.50 16.88
C TYR A 226 13.81 8.61 18.13
N ASN A 227 12.70 8.61 18.88
CA ASN A 227 12.57 7.88 20.15
C ASN A 227 12.74 6.35 19.98
N GLU A 228 12.35 5.80 18.82
CA GLU A 228 12.46 4.36 18.49
C GLU A 228 13.76 4.01 17.75
N GLU A 229 14.72 4.95 17.68
CA GLU A 229 16.03 4.76 17.04
C GLU A 229 15.93 4.22 15.60
N VAL A 230 15.00 4.77 14.81
CA VAL A 230 14.79 4.34 13.42
C VAL A 230 15.79 5.00 12.47
N ILE A 231 16.33 6.18 12.83
CA ILE A 231 17.28 6.97 12.01
C ILE A 231 18.51 6.14 11.60
N PRO A 232 19.23 5.45 12.50
CA PRO A 232 20.38 4.62 12.10
C PRO A 232 20.02 3.50 11.12
N ALA A 233 18.83 2.89 11.27
CA ALA A 233 18.37 1.85 10.35
C ALA A 233 18.11 2.40 8.95
N LEU A 234 17.55 3.60 8.85
CA LEU A 234 17.36 4.29 7.56
C LEU A 234 18.69 4.71 6.92
N LEU A 235 19.69 5.11 7.73
CA LEU A 235 21.03 5.44 7.23
C LEU A 235 21.71 4.23 6.60
N GLY A 236 21.56 3.04 7.20
CA GLY A 236 22.08 1.79 6.63
C GLY A 236 21.49 1.42 5.26
N LEU A 237 20.33 1.99 4.88
CA LEU A 237 19.70 1.77 3.58
C LEU A 237 20.12 2.77 2.50
N LEU A 238 20.95 3.77 2.83
CA LEU A 238 21.48 4.70 1.82
C LEU A 238 22.44 4.01 0.85
N GLU A 239 23.04 2.89 1.26
CA GLU A 239 23.94 2.08 0.43
C GLU A 239 23.20 0.90 -0.26
N ASP A 240 21.87 0.84 -0.18
CA ASP A 240 21.11 -0.22 -0.85
C ASP A 240 21.27 -0.11 -2.37
N SER A 241 21.46 -1.26 -3.03
CA SER A 241 21.56 -1.37 -4.50
C SER A 241 20.34 -0.84 -5.27
N GLN A 242 19.18 -0.70 -4.61
CA GLN A 242 17.93 -0.32 -5.25
C GLN A 242 17.63 1.17 -5.07
N PRO A 243 17.55 1.96 -6.17
CA PRO A 243 17.32 3.41 -6.10
C PRO A 243 16.03 3.81 -5.38
N GLU A 244 14.98 2.99 -5.46
CA GLU A 244 13.72 3.26 -4.77
C GLU A 244 13.87 3.14 -3.24
N VAL A 245 14.63 2.16 -2.77
CA VAL A 245 14.92 1.97 -1.33
C VAL A 245 15.72 3.17 -0.81
N GLN A 246 16.75 3.59 -1.54
CA GLN A 246 17.54 4.78 -1.22
C GLN A 246 16.66 6.03 -1.20
N ALA A 247 15.82 6.24 -2.22
CA ALA A 247 14.96 7.41 -2.33
C ALA A 247 13.95 7.52 -1.17
N ASN A 248 13.30 6.40 -0.82
CA ASN A 248 12.34 6.36 0.28
C ASN A 248 13.03 6.54 1.64
N SER A 249 14.16 5.87 1.86
CA SER A 249 14.93 5.98 3.11
C SER A 249 15.49 7.39 3.32
N THR A 250 16.06 7.98 2.26
CA THR A 250 16.56 9.37 2.29
C THR A 250 15.42 10.37 2.49
N GLY A 251 14.25 10.12 1.89
CA GLY A 251 13.06 10.94 2.09
C GLY A 251 12.54 10.90 3.53
N ALA A 252 12.52 9.72 4.15
CA ALA A 252 12.17 9.57 5.56
C ALA A 252 13.16 10.33 6.47
N LEU A 253 14.46 10.20 6.22
CA LEU A 253 15.50 10.95 6.93
C LEU A 253 15.32 12.46 6.78
N MET A 254 15.07 12.95 5.56
CA MET A 254 14.85 14.38 5.31
C MET A 254 13.76 14.96 6.21
N PHE A 255 12.65 14.23 6.40
CA PHE A 255 11.59 14.65 7.28
C PHE A 255 11.92 14.51 8.77
N ALA A 256 12.55 13.39 9.17
CA ALA A 256 12.92 13.13 10.57
C ALA A 256 13.91 14.18 11.12
N LEU A 257 14.86 14.61 10.27
CA LEU A 257 15.92 15.57 10.60
C LEU A 257 15.45 17.02 10.63
N VAL A 258 14.17 17.31 10.35
CA VAL A 258 13.61 18.65 10.60
C VAL A 258 13.65 18.99 12.10
N THR A 259 13.66 17.99 12.99
CA THR A 259 13.76 18.18 14.44
C THR A 259 15.21 18.26 14.91
N PRO A 260 15.54 19.08 15.94
CA PRO A 260 16.90 19.12 16.49
C PRO A 260 17.39 17.75 16.97
N GLN A 261 16.53 16.97 17.64
CA GLN A 261 16.84 15.63 18.11
C GLN A 261 17.18 14.68 16.96
N GLY A 262 16.42 14.74 15.86
CA GLY A 262 16.70 13.97 14.66
C GLY A 262 18.06 14.30 14.05
N ARG A 263 18.43 15.59 13.97
CA ARG A 263 19.76 16.02 13.49
C ARG A 263 20.88 15.50 14.39
N SER A 264 20.74 15.65 15.70
CA SER A 264 21.75 15.16 16.65
C SER A 264 21.93 13.64 16.58
N SER A 265 20.83 12.89 16.46
CA SER A 265 20.87 11.43 16.27
C SER A 265 21.59 11.04 14.98
N ALA A 266 21.30 11.72 13.87
CA ALA A 266 21.95 11.47 12.59
C ALA A 266 23.45 11.83 12.60
N MET A 267 23.82 12.93 13.26
CA MET A 267 25.24 13.29 13.44
C MET A 267 25.99 12.24 14.26
N GLY A 268 25.38 11.75 15.35
CA GLY A 268 25.96 10.67 16.16
C GLY A 268 26.06 9.32 15.45
N ALA A 269 25.30 9.13 14.37
CA ALA A 269 25.31 7.95 13.52
C ALA A 269 26.09 8.16 12.20
N GLU A 270 26.94 9.18 12.12
CA GLU A 270 27.80 9.47 10.97
C GLU A 270 27.04 9.59 9.63
N ALA A 271 25.93 10.31 9.62
CA ALA A 271 25.07 10.43 8.44
C ALA A 271 25.71 11.13 7.22
N ILE A 272 26.74 11.96 7.42
CA ILE A 272 27.26 12.84 6.35
C ILE A 272 27.89 12.06 5.19
N PRO A 273 28.84 11.12 5.39
CA PRO A 273 29.47 10.39 4.29
C PRO A 273 28.49 9.66 3.35
N PRO A 274 27.55 8.80 3.82
CA PRO A 274 26.64 8.10 2.91
C PRO A 274 25.70 9.06 2.16
N LEU A 275 25.31 10.17 2.79
CA LEU A 275 24.52 11.20 2.11
C LEU A 275 25.32 11.92 1.02
N LEU A 276 26.61 12.22 1.25
CA LEU A 276 27.47 12.83 0.24
C LEU A 276 27.68 11.92 -0.98
N THR A 277 27.81 10.61 -0.75
CA THR A 277 27.85 9.61 -1.84
C THR A 277 26.59 9.70 -2.70
N LEU A 278 25.40 9.74 -2.09
CA LEU A 278 24.15 9.92 -2.83
C LEU A 278 24.09 11.25 -3.57
N VAL A 279 24.62 12.34 -3.03
CA VAL A 279 24.68 13.62 -3.77
C VAL A 279 25.54 13.50 -5.03
N ALA A 280 26.66 12.78 -4.94
CA ALA A 280 27.63 12.67 -6.01
C ALA A 280 27.23 11.64 -7.10
N GLU A 281 26.63 10.52 -6.72
CA GLU A 281 26.46 9.35 -7.58
C GLU A 281 25.03 9.12 -8.06
N GLU A 282 24.03 9.49 -7.26
CA GLU A 282 22.62 9.23 -7.60
C GLU A 282 22.03 10.28 -8.53
N THR A 283 21.06 9.86 -9.34
CA THR A 283 20.28 10.76 -10.23
C THR A 283 18.79 10.78 -9.91
N SER A 284 18.37 9.97 -8.96
CA SER A 284 16.98 9.81 -8.55
C SER A 284 16.53 10.90 -7.56
N LYS A 285 15.30 10.79 -7.06
CA LYS A 285 14.79 11.61 -5.95
C LYS A 285 15.68 11.49 -4.69
N ALA A 286 16.48 10.43 -4.56
CA ALA A 286 17.42 10.24 -3.46
C ALA A 286 18.42 11.41 -3.38
N ARG A 287 19.00 11.85 -4.51
CA ARG A 287 19.94 12.99 -4.54
C ARG A 287 19.30 14.27 -4.01
N LEU A 288 18.10 14.60 -4.48
CA LEU A 288 17.39 15.80 -4.01
C LEU A 288 17.13 15.74 -2.50
N ASN A 289 16.68 14.59 -2.01
CA ASN A 289 16.44 14.40 -0.58
C ASN A 289 17.76 14.44 0.20
N ALA A 290 18.84 13.87 -0.32
CA ALA A 290 20.16 13.86 0.33
C ALA A 290 20.72 15.28 0.48
N ILE A 291 20.64 16.11 -0.56
CA ILE A 291 21.04 17.53 -0.50
C ILE A 291 20.26 18.24 0.61
N LYS A 292 18.92 18.09 0.63
CA LYS A 292 18.08 18.70 1.67
C LYS A 292 18.41 18.20 3.07
N THR A 293 18.68 16.91 3.22
CA THR A 293 19.09 16.30 4.49
C THR A 293 20.43 16.88 4.96
N LEU A 294 21.41 17.01 4.07
CA LEU A 294 22.69 17.65 4.40
C LEU A 294 22.54 19.14 4.72
N THR A 295 21.63 19.86 4.05
CA THR A 295 21.30 21.25 4.41
C THR A 295 20.82 21.34 5.85
N LEU A 296 19.95 20.42 6.29
CA LEU A 296 19.48 20.39 7.68
C LEU A 296 20.63 20.11 8.67
N LEU A 297 21.57 19.24 8.31
CA LEU A 297 22.76 18.97 9.13
C LEU A 297 23.74 20.15 9.17
N ALA A 298 23.85 20.94 8.09
CA ALA A 298 24.65 22.15 8.03
C ALA A 298 24.13 23.30 8.93
N GLU A 299 22.94 23.17 9.50
CA GLU A 299 22.47 24.08 10.55
C GLU A 299 23.22 23.88 11.87
N LEU A 300 23.76 22.67 12.12
CA LEU A 300 24.62 22.37 13.25
C LEU A 300 26.06 22.86 12.97
N PRO A 301 26.77 23.46 13.94
CA PRO A 301 28.14 23.92 13.76
C PRO A 301 29.10 22.83 13.25
N GLU A 302 29.01 21.63 13.83
CA GLU A 302 29.87 20.49 13.49
C GLU A 302 29.56 20.00 12.06
N GLY A 303 28.27 19.88 11.72
CA GLY A 303 27.83 19.48 10.39
C GLY A 303 28.25 20.48 9.31
N ARG A 304 28.14 21.79 9.60
CA ARG A 304 28.63 22.85 8.71
C ARG A 304 30.12 22.74 8.47
N GLN A 305 30.90 22.55 9.54
CA GLN A 305 32.35 22.44 9.44
C GLN A 305 32.77 21.28 8.56
N THR A 306 32.17 20.10 8.74
CA THR A 306 32.45 18.93 7.88
C THR A 306 32.02 19.19 6.42
N LEU A 307 30.86 19.79 6.20
CA LEU A 307 30.34 20.00 4.84
C LEU A 307 31.08 21.07 4.05
N LEU A 308 31.77 22.01 4.72
CA LEU A 308 32.66 22.98 4.06
C LEU A 308 33.77 22.28 3.26
N GLU A 309 34.29 21.15 3.74
CA GLU A 309 35.33 20.37 3.06
C GLU A 309 34.80 19.66 1.80
N HIS A 310 33.48 19.51 1.67
CA HIS A 310 32.80 18.83 0.58
C HIS A 310 31.95 19.76 -0.30
N ARG A 311 32.20 21.07 -0.22
CA ARG A 311 31.46 22.12 -0.94
C ARG A 311 31.39 21.87 -2.46
N ASP A 312 32.47 21.37 -3.05
CA ASP A 312 32.55 21.08 -4.49
C ASP A 312 31.53 20.04 -4.97
N THR A 313 31.07 19.15 -4.08
CA THR A 313 30.02 18.18 -4.39
C THR A 313 28.69 18.88 -4.67
N PHE A 314 28.35 19.92 -3.90
CA PHE A 314 27.14 20.69 -4.11
C PHE A 314 27.23 21.63 -5.32
N LEU A 315 28.42 22.22 -5.57
CA LEU A 315 28.63 23.04 -6.76
C LEU A 315 28.36 22.28 -8.06
N ARG A 316 28.80 21.01 -8.14
CA ARG A 316 28.51 20.14 -9.29
C ARG A 316 27.01 19.92 -9.51
N CYS A 317 26.20 19.99 -8.46
CA CYS A 317 24.74 19.87 -8.57
C CYS A 317 24.04 21.13 -9.10
N LEU A 318 24.73 22.26 -9.26
CA LEU A 318 24.17 23.45 -9.89
C LEU A 318 23.97 23.27 -11.41
N ASP A 319 24.72 22.36 -12.02
CA ASP A 319 24.58 22.00 -13.44
C ASP A 319 23.64 20.81 -13.66
N ASP A 320 22.93 20.36 -12.63
CA ASP A 320 22.05 19.18 -12.70
C ASP A 320 20.84 19.42 -13.63
N PRO A 321 20.37 18.45 -14.43
CA PRO A 321 19.20 18.65 -15.29
C PRO A 321 17.90 18.98 -14.53
N SER A 322 17.81 18.65 -13.23
CA SER A 322 16.65 18.93 -12.41
C SER A 322 16.75 20.29 -11.73
N GLU A 323 15.87 21.24 -12.09
CA GLU A 323 15.79 22.55 -11.41
C GLU A 323 15.60 22.43 -9.89
N ALA A 324 14.90 21.38 -9.42
CA ALA A 324 14.71 21.17 -8.00
C ALA A 324 16.02 20.82 -7.28
N VAL A 325 16.91 20.08 -7.95
CA VAL A 325 18.25 19.73 -7.45
C VAL A 325 19.13 20.97 -7.44
N GLN A 326 19.14 21.75 -8.52
CA GLN A 326 19.90 23.00 -8.61
C GLN A 326 19.52 23.96 -7.47
N ARG A 327 18.22 24.20 -7.26
CA ARG A 327 17.74 25.09 -6.19
C ARG A 327 18.09 24.55 -4.80
N ALA A 328 17.98 23.24 -4.58
CA ALA A 328 18.36 22.65 -3.30
C ALA A 328 19.87 22.78 -3.03
N ALA A 329 20.69 22.60 -4.06
CA ALA A 329 22.14 22.74 -3.97
C ALA A 329 22.56 24.19 -3.66
N ASP A 330 21.93 25.17 -4.31
CA ASP A 330 22.17 26.60 -4.06
C ASP A 330 21.86 26.99 -2.60
N ILE A 331 20.73 26.50 -2.07
CA ILE A 331 20.38 26.69 -0.65
C ILE A 331 21.40 26.00 0.25
N ALA A 332 21.80 24.76 -0.06
CA ALA A 332 22.78 24.02 0.73
C ALA A 332 24.12 24.78 0.80
N ILE A 333 24.62 25.29 -0.33
CA ILE A 333 25.85 26.08 -0.39
C ILE A 333 25.73 27.33 0.48
N THR A 334 24.59 28.04 0.39
CA THR A 334 24.35 29.24 1.19
C THR A 334 24.39 28.95 2.70
N VAL A 335 23.80 27.84 3.14
CA VAL A 335 23.81 27.42 4.56
C VAL A 335 25.20 26.94 5.01
N ILE A 336 25.93 26.26 4.13
CA ILE A 336 27.30 25.77 4.39
C ILE A 336 28.28 26.95 4.52
N ASP A 337 28.18 27.94 3.63
CA ASP A 337 29.07 29.11 3.59
C ASP A 337 28.75 30.15 4.67
N TRP A 338 27.62 30.00 5.38
CA TRP A 338 27.19 30.96 6.39
C TRP A 338 28.15 31.03 7.58
N LYS A 339 28.59 32.24 7.89
CA LYS A 339 29.39 32.57 9.07
C LYS A 339 28.55 33.46 10.00
N PRO A 340 28.45 33.11 11.30
CA PRO A 340 27.66 33.86 12.28
C PRO A 340 28.12 35.30 12.49
#